data_AF-A0A2A5NU04-F1
#
_entry.id   AF-A0A2A5NU04-F1
#
_cell.length_a   1.000
_cell.length_b   1.000
_cell.length_c   1.000
_cell.angle_alpha   90.00
_cell.angle_beta   90.00
_cell.angle_gamma   90.00
#
_symmetry.space_group_name_H-M   'P 1'
#
loop_
_entity.id
_entity.type
_entity.pdbx_description
1 polymer ?
#
loop_
_entity_poly.entity_id
_entity_poly.type
_entity_poly.pdbx_seq_one_letter_code
_entity_poly.pdbx_strand_id
1 'polypeptide(L)'
;MPSSALPPQVTTALEAAIDATGTFDGRRAISAGVTPSTADDFATGWAAAGKPTRNATIDQVAIAEVRDALPSLRACSGKNRWDYTGIQLNVYLDSCNTTRVAGILGTAGGVTAAAAAITAVTGIGLAVAGTFAGLLAIAGGIVTICSARGKGVVIHNIPPGPAVWCNGQ
;
A
#
# COMPACT_ATOMS: atom_id res chain seq x y z
N MET A 1 -13.83 1.29 18.32
CA MET A 1 -12.59 1.69 17.60
C MET A 1 -12.88 1.48 16.13
N PRO A 2 -12.83 2.50 15.27
CA PRO A 2 -13.07 2.28 13.84
C PRO A 2 -11.95 1.38 13.30
N SER A 3 -12.32 0.25 12.69
CA SER A 3 -11.35 -0.65 12.05
C SER A 3 -10.60 0.11 10.97
N SER A 4 -9.31 0.34 11.18
CA SER A 4 -8.37 0.90 10.20
C SER A 4 -8.02 -0.09 9.08
N ALA A 5 -8.76 -1.19 8.95
CA ALA A 5 -8.57 -2.25 7.97
C ALA A 5 -9.79 -2.34 7.04
N LEU A 6 -9.53 -2.59 5.76
CA LEU A 6 -10.58 -2.90 4.78
C LEU A 6 -11.42 -4.10 5.26
N PRO A 7 -12.75 -4.10 5.04
CA PRO A 7 -13.59 -5.24 5.40
C PRO A 7 -13.08 -6.54 4.74
N PRO A 8 -13.10 -7.69 5.44
CA PRO A 8 -12.58 -8.96 4.90
C PRO A 8 -13.18 -9.35 3.54
N GLN A 9 -14.48 -9.09 3.36
CA GLN A 9 -15.17 -9.34 2.09
C GLN A 9 -14.62 -8.49 0.93
N VAL A 10 -14.24 -7.23 1.21
CA VAL A 10 -13.65 -6.32 0.22
C VAL A 10 -12.23 -6.75 -0.12
N THR A 11 -11.42 -7.13 0.89
CA THR A 11 -10.06 -7.61 0.64
C THR A 11 -10.05 -8.87 -0.20
N THR A 12 -10.90 -9.85 0.13
CA THR A 12 -11.00 -11.10 -0.65
C THR A 12 -11.43 -10.85 -2.09
N ALA A 13 -12.40 -9.96 -2.30
CA ALA A 13 -12.87 -9.62 -3.65
C ALA A 13 -11.79 -8.90 -4.49
N LEU A 14 -11.01 -8.02 -3.87
CA LEU A 14 -9.87 -7.34 -4.51
C LEU A 14 -8.73 -8.32 -4.83
N GLU A 15 -8.40 -9.24 -3.92
CA GLU A 15 -7.39 -10.29 -4.17
C GLU A 15 -7.80 -11.19 -5.34
N ALA A 16 -9.06 -11.65 -5.35
CA ALA A 16 -9.59 -12.52 -6.41
C ALA A 16 -9.66 -11.83 -7.79
N ALA A 17 -9.63 -10.49 -7.82
CA ALA A 17 -9.61 -9.70 -9.04
C ALA A 17 -8.20 -9.58 -9.66
N ILE A 18 -7.15 -10.00 -8.95
CA ILE A 18 -5.78 -10.09 -9.48
C ILE A 18 -5.62 -11.44 -10.19
N ASP A 19 -5.30 -11.41 -11.48
CA ASP A 19 -5.08 -12.63 -12.25
C ASP A 19 -3.70 -13.27 -11.99
N ALA A 20 -3.48 -14.48 -12.52
CA ALA A 20 -2.23 -15.21 -12.35
C ALA A 20 -0.99 -14.49 -12.91
N THR A 21 -1.18 -13.47 -13.76
CA THR A 21 -0.10 -12.63 -14.29
C THR A 21 0.21 -11.42 -13.41
N GLY A 22 -0.55 -11.22 -12.33
CA GLY A 22 -0.44 -10.07 -11.45
C GLY A 22 -1.17 -8.82 -11.96
N THR A 23 -2.06 -8.97 -12.95
CA THR A 23 -2.88 -7.86 -13.47
C THR A 23 -4.15 -7.73 -12.66
N PHE A 24 -4.41 -6.54 -12.11
CA PHE A 24 -5.68 -6.26 -11.44
C PHE A 24 -6.79 -5.94 -12.45
N ASP A 25 -7.97 -6.55 -12.29
CA ASP A 25 -9.14 -6.35 -13.15
C ASP A 25 -10.30 -5.72 -12.36
N GLY A 26 -10.52 -4.41 -12.54
CA GLY A 26 -11.55 -3.66 -11.81
C GLY A 26 -12.97 -4.19 -12.03
N ARG A 27 -13.28 -4.68 -13.24
CA ARG A 27 -14.61 -5.24 -13.53
C ARG A 27 -14.86 -6.52 -12.74
N ARG A 28 -13.83 -7.36 -12.52
CA ARG A 28 -13.95 -8.55 -11.66
C ARG A 28 -14.20 -8.17 -10.22
N ALA A 29 -13.48 -7.18 -9.68
CA ALA A 29 -13.71 -6.67 -8.34
C ALA A 29 -15.15 -6.13 -8.16
N ILE A 30 -15.63 -5.33 -9.11
CA ILE A 30 -16.98 -4.77 -9.09
C ILE A 30 -18.04 -5.87 -9.16
N SER A 31 -17.85 -6.87 -10.01
CA SER A 31 -18.77 -8.02 -10.09
C SER A 31 -18.83 -8.85 -8.80
N ALA A 32 -17.78 -8.77 -7.98
CA ALA A 32 -17.70 -9.41 -6.67
C ALA A 32 -18.22 -8.52 -5.52
N GLY A 33 -18.80 -7.36 -5.83
CA GLY A 33 -19.46 -6.47 -4.86
C GLY A 33 -18.60 -5.31 -4.33
N VAL A 34 -17.40 -5.08 -4.90
CA VAL A 34 -16.60 -3.89 -4.59
C VAL A 34 -17.21 -2.66 -5.27
N THR A 35 -17.27 -1.52 -4.59
CA THR A 35 -17.78 -0.28 -5.23
C THR A 35 -16.83 0.17 -6.35
N PRO A 36 -17.32 0.83 -7.42
CA PRO A 36 -16.46 1.34 -8.48
C PRO A 36 -15.33 2.24 -7.97
N SER A 37 -15.63 3.13 -7.03
CA SER A 37 -14.63 4.02 -6.41
C SER A 37 -13.53 3.23 -5.69
N THR A 38 -13.87 2.18 -4.93
CA THR A 38 -12.89 1.36 -4.22
C THR A 38 -12.02 0.56 -5.21
N ALA A 39 -12.61 0.08 -6.31
CA ALA A 39 -11.85 -0.62 -7.36
C ALA A 39 -10.90 0.33 -8.10
N ASP A 40 -11.31 1.58 -8.35
CA ASP A 40 -10.49 2.61 -8.99
C ASP A 40 -9.37 3.10 -8.06
N ASP A 41 -9.63 3.28 -6.76
CA ASP A 41 -8.60 3.56 -5.75
C ASP A 41 -7.57 2.44 -5.70
N PHE A 42 -8.04 1.19 -5.66
CA PHE A 42 -7.18 0.02 -5.68
C PHE A 42 -6.30 -0.01 -6.94
N ALA A 43 -6.91 0.17 -8.12
CA ALA A 43 -6.19 0.20 -9.39
C ALA A 43 -5.13 1.30 -9.41
N THR A 44 -5.44 2.47 -8.88
CA THR A 44 -4.50 3.59 -8.77
C THR A 44 -3.28 3.21 -7.93
N GLY A 45 -3.49 2.61 -6.75
CA GLY A 45 -2.39 2.13 -5.90
C GLY A 45 -1.56 1.00 -6.54
N TRP A 46 -2.23 0.06 -7.18
CA TRP A 46 -1.57 -1.05 -7.91
C TRP A 46 -0.70 -0.53 -9.06
N ALA A 47 -1.23 0.41 -9.86
CA ALA A 47 -0.53 1.06 -10.95
C ALA A 47 0.63 1.95 -10.47
N ALA A 48 0.45 2.68 -9.36
CA ALA A 48 1.50 3.50 -8.74
C ALA A 48 2.70 2.65 -8.25
N ALA A 49 2.46 1.39 -7.88
CA ALA A 49 3.50 0.40 -7.60
C ALA A 49 4.15 -0.20 -8.86
N GLY A 50 3.73 0.24 -10.06
CA GLY A 50 4.24 -0.24 -11.34
C GLY A 50 3.63 -1.56 -11.81
N LYS A 51 2.49 -1.98 -11.25
CA LYS A 51 1.79 -3.20 -11.65
C LYS A 51 0.72 -2.93 -12.71
N PRO A 52 0.44 -3.89 -13.60
CA PRO A 52 -0.57 -3.73 -14.63
C PRO A 52 -2.00 -3.76 -14.06
N THR A 53 -2.87 -2.96 -14.66
CA THR A 53 -4.30 -2.86 -14.33
C THR A 53 -5.14 -2.83 -15.60
N ARG A 54 -6.39 -3.31 -15.53
CA ARG A 54 -7.38 -3.17 -16.61
C ARG A 54 -8.78 -2.99 -16.05
N ASN A 55 -9.69 -2.49 -16.88
CA ASN A 55 -11.11 -2.30 -16.55
C ASN A 55 -11.37 -1.53 -15.25
N ALA A 56 -10.51 -0.56 -14.94
CA ALA A 56 -10.62 0.36 -13.82
C ALA A 56 -10.13 1.73 -14.27
N THR A 57 -10.64 2.78 -13.65
CA THR A 57 -10.10 4.13 -13.81
C THR A 57 -8.87 4.27 -12.93
N ILE A 58 -7.83 4.90 -13.46
CA ILE A 58 -6.60 5.20 -12.73
C ILE A 58 -6.54 6.71 -12.56
N ASP A 59 -6.36 7.17 -11.32
CA ASP A 59 -6.07 8.58 -11.06
C ASP A 59 -4.63 8.90 -11.50
N GLN A 60 -4.51 9.40 -12.72
CA GLN A 60 -3.22 9.79 -13.30
C GLN A 60 -2.61 11.00 -12.60
N VAL A 61 -3.43 11.85 -11.96
CA VAL A 61 -2.94 13.00 -11.20
C VAL A 61 -2.27 12.51 -9.92
N ALA A 62 -2.92 11.62 -9.17
CA ALA A 62 -2.32 11.00 -7.99
C ALA A 62 -1.02 10.25 -8.32
N ILE A 63 -0.97 9.54 -9.46
CA ILE A 63 0.26 8.88 -9.92
C ILE A 63 1.35 9.91 -10.27
N ALA A 64 1.00 11.01 -10.94
CA ALA A 64 1.95 12.06 -11.30
C ALA A 64 2.53 12.72 -10.06
N GLU A 65 1.71 13.07 -9.06
CA GLU A 65 2.16 13.65 -7.79
C GLU A 65 3.11 12.72 -7.04
N VAL A 66 2.79 11.43 -6.99
CA VAL A 66 3.67 10.41 -6.43
C VAL A 66 5.00 10.33 -7.19
N ARG A 67 4.94 10.39 -8.52
CA ARG A 67 6.12 10.34 -9.39
C ARG A 67 7.00 11.58 -9.19
N ASP A 68 6.41 12.76 -9.04
CA ASP A 68 7.14 14.01 -8.85
C ASP A 68 7.80 14.11 -7.47
N ALA A 69 7.36 13.32 -6.49
CA ALA A 69 8.04 13.18 -5.20
C ALA A 69 9.31 12.30 -5.27
N LEU A 70 9.41 11.38 -6.24
CA LEU A 70 10.53 10.43 -6.36
C LEU A 70 11.90 11.03 -6.71
N PRO A 71 12.04 12.07 -7.55
CA PRO A 71 13.32 12.72 -7.88
C PRO A 71 14.12 13.24 -6.67
N SER A 72 13.47 13.42 -5.52
CA SER A 72 14.15 13.74 -4.25
C SER A 72 15.09 12.61 -3.78
N LEU A 73 14.94 11.40 -4.34
CA LEU A 73 15.77 10.23 -4.08
C LEU A 73 16.82 10.06 -5.19
N ARG A 74 18.11 10.01 -4.83
CA ARG A 74 19.20 9.73 -5.78
C ARG A 74 19.18 8.29 -6.31
N ALA A 75 18.72 7.35 -5.50
CA ALA A 75 18.55 5.93 -5.82
C ALA A 75 17.61 5.26 -4.80
N CYS A 76 16.95 4.17 -5.20
CA CYS A 76 16.18 3.34 -4.28
C CYS A 76 17.13 2.54 -3.38
N SER A 77 16.90 2.56 -2.06
CA SER A 77 17.71 1.85 -1.07
C SER A 77 16.83 1.13 -0.06
N GLY A 78 17.23 -0.08 0.32
CA GLY A 78 16.47 -0.97 1.21
C GLY A 78 15.89 -2.17 0.48
N LYS A 79 14.94 -2.86 1.12
CA LYS A 79 14.29 -4.07 0.57
C LYS A 79 12.78 -3.93 0.62
N ASN A 80 12.10 -4.55 -0.34
CA ASN A 80 10.66 -4.79 -0.29
C ASN A 80 10.43 -6.27 0.06
N ARG A 81 9.93 -6.53 1.27
CA ARG A 81 9.62 -7.88 1.75
C ARG A 81 8.75 -7.79 2.99
N TRP A 82 8.33 -8.93 3.50
CA TRP A 82 7.79 -9.04 4.84
C TRP A 82 8.34 -10.30 5.50
N ASP A 83 8.37 -10.31 6.84
CA ASP A 83 8.72 -11.48 7.63
C ASP A 83 8.06 -11.45 9.01
N TYR A 84 8.07 -12.60 9.69
CA TYR A 84 7.75 -12.69 11.10
C TYR A 84 9.03 -12.86 11.93
N THR A 85 9.16 -12.06 12.98
CA THR A 85 10.16 -12.24 14.04
C THR A 85 9.43 -12.53 15.35
N GLY A 86 9.30 -13.81 15.69
CA GLY A 86 8.42 -14.24 16.78
C GLY A 86 6.96 -13.90 16.47
N ILE A 87 6.29 -13.15 17.36
CA ILE A 87 4.91 -12.69 17.16
C ILE A 87 4.81 -11.39 16.35
N GLN A 88 5.94 -10.78 16.02
CA GLN A 88 6.00 -9.49 15.33
C GLN A 88 6.04 -9.69 13.83
N LEU A 89 5.13 -9.03 13.13
CA LEU A 89 5.13 -8.90 11.68
C LEU A 89 5.92 -7.65 11.26
N ASN A 90 6.86 -7.84 10.34
CA ASN A 90 7.70 -6.78 9.79
C ASN A 90 7.41 -6.60 8.31
N VAL A 91 7.13 -5.38 7.89
CA VAL A 91 6.98 -5.00 6.48
C VAL A 91 8.08 -4.03 6.12
N TYR A 92 8.86 -4.39 5.11
CA TYR A 92 9.99 -3.62 4.63
C TYR A 92 9.60 -2.98 3.30
N LEU A 93 9.81 -1.68 3.19
CA LEU A 93 9.66 -0.91 1.95
C LEU A 93 10.97 -0.18 1.67
N ASP A 94 11.51 -0.30 0.46
CA ASP A 94 12.64 0.51 0.04
C ASP A 94 12.27 2.01 0.00
N SER A 95 13.26 2.90 -0.13
CA SER A 95 13.02 4.35 -0.12
C SER A 95 12.06 4.83 -1.21
N CYS A 96 12.06 4.20 -2.38
CA CYS A 96 11.18 4.56 -3.48
C CYS A 96 9.73 4.15 -3.20
N ASN A 97 9.50 2.92 -2.75
CA ASN A 97 8.16 2.44 -2.41
C ASN A 97 7.64 3.08 -1.12
N THR A 98 8.53 3.43 -0.18
CA THR A 98 8.17 4.25 0.97
C THR A 98 7.63 5.61 0.51
N THR A 99 8.33 6.29 -0.41
CA THR A 99 7.90 7.59 -0.95
C THR A 99 6.61 7.46 -1.74
N ARG A 100 6.45 6.38 -2.52
CA ARG A 100 5.20 6.09 -3.23
C ARG A 100 4.02 5.91 -2.29
N VAL A 101 4.15 5.04 -1.30
CA VAL A 101 3.09 4.77 -0.31
C VAL A 101 2.76 6.03 0.48
N ALA A 102 3.77 6.81 0.90
CA ALA A 102 3.56 8.08 1.58
C ALA A 102 2.84 9.10 0.68
N GLY A 103 3.21 9.19 -0.59
CA GLY A 103 2.54 10.04 -1.58
C GLY A 103 1.08 9.61 -1.79
N ILE A 104 0.82 8.32 -2.01
CA ILE A 104 -0.54 7.78 -2.19
C ILE A 104 -1.43 8.04 -0.98
N LEU A 105 -0.87 7.95 0.24
CA LEU A 105 -1.60 8.28 1.47
C LEU A 105 -1.87 9.78 1.63
N GLY A 106 -1.02 10.64 1.05
CA GLY A 106 -1.18 12.09 1.05
C GLY A 106 -2.11 12.61 -0.05
N THR A 107 -2.40 11.80 -1.08
CA THR A 107 -3.29 12.13 -2.19
C THR A 107 -4.67 11.48 -2.02
N ALA A 108 -5.58 11.70 -2.98
CA ALA A 108 -6.95 11.22 -2.93
C ALA A 108 -7.11 9.67 -2.92
N GLY A 109 -6.04 8.89 -3.11
CA GLY A 109 -6.11 7.42 -3.24
C GLY A 109 -6.43 6.66 -1.94
N GLY A 110 -6.32 7.30 -0.78
CA GLY A 110 -6.76 6.74 0.49
C GLY A 110 -6.08 5.42 0.92
N VAL A 111 -6.69 4.76 1.92
CA VAL A 111 -6.15 3.52 2.53
C VAL A 111 -6.14 2.35 1.53
N THR A 112 -7.12 2.28 0.63
CA THR A 112 -7.24 1.20 -0.36
C THR A 112 -6.09 1.22 -1.36
N ALA A 113 -5.76 2.40 -1.91
CA ALA A 113 -4.63 2.53 -2.84
C ALA A 113 -3.30 2.21 -2.15
N ALA A 114 -3.11 2.68 -0.90
CA ALA A 114 -1.90 2.37 -0.15
C ALA A 114 -1.78 0.87 0.17
N ALA A 115 -2.89 0.20 0.52
CA ALA A 115 -2.92 -1.25 0.71
C ALA A 115 -2.53 -1.99 -0.58
N ALA A 116 -3.10 -1.58 -1.72
CA ALA A 116 -2.77 -2.13 -3.03
C ALA A 116 -1.28 -1.98 -3.34
N ALA A 117 -0.71 -0.80 -3.11
CA ALA A 117 0.70 -0.53 -3.36
C ALA A 117 1.61 -1.38 -2.46
N ILE A 118 1.30 -1.50 -1.17
CA ILE A 118 2.07 -2.33 -0.22
C ILE A 118 2.01 -3.81 -0.65
N THR A 119 0.83 -4.34 -0.96
CA THR A 119 0.67 -5.71 -1.46
C THR A 119 1.44 -5.92 -2.76
N ALA A 120 1.36 -4.99 -3.70
CA ALA A 120 2.03 -5.07 -5.00
C ALA A 120 3.55 -5.24 -4.89
N VAL A 121 4.18 -4.52 -3.95
CA VAL A 121 5.65 -4.47 -3.83
C VAL A 121 6.22 -5.48 -2.84
N THR A 122 5.44 -5.90 -1.84
CA THR A 122 5.91 -6.84 -0.81
C THR A 122 5.35 -8.25 -0.98
N GLY A 123 4.26 -8.42 -1.71
CA GLY A 123 3.52 -9.68 -1.80
C GLY A 123 2.76 -10.03 -0.53
N ILE A 124 2.63 -9.12 0.44
CA ILE A 124 1.84 -9.36 1.65
C ILE A 124 0.34 -9.29 1.34
N GLY A 125 -0.46 -10.17 1.94
CA GLY A 125 -1.91 -10.22 1.70
C GLY A 125 -2.62 -8.89 2.02
N LEU A 126 -3.73 -8.62 1.35
CA LEU A 126 -4.39 -7.31 1.37
C LEU A 126 -5.00 -6.94 2.72
N ALA A 127 -5.47 -7.92 3.49
CA ALA A 127 -5.96 -7.67 4.85
C ALA A 127 -4.86 -7.08 5.75
N VAL A 128 -3.65 -7.62 5.59
CA VAL A 128 -2.48 -7.20 6.35
C VAL A 128 -1.94 -5.87 5.82
N ALA A 129 -1.80 -5.75 4.50
CA ALA A 129 -1.40 -4.49 3.86
C ALA A 129 -2.35 -3.33 4.19
N GLY A 130 -3.66 -3.60 4.23
CA GLY A 130 -4.69 -2.63 4.60
C GLY A 130 -4.57 -2.17 6.04
N THR A 131 -4.20 -3.07 6.96
CA THR A 131 -3.91 -2.69 8.35
C THR A 131 -2.72 -1.75 8.44
N PHE A 132 -1.62 -2.04 7.73
CA PHE A 132 -0.48 -1.14 7.66
C PHE A 132 -0.86 0.18 7.00
N ALA A 133 -1.57 0.16 5.86
CA ALA A 133 -2.02 1.37 5.16
C ALA A 133 -2.87 2.27 6.06
N GLY A 134 -3.83 1.71 6.80
CA GLY A 134 -4.66 2.48 7.72
C GLY A 134 -3.86 3.05 8.89
N LEU A 135 -2.90 2.29 9.41
CA LEU A 135 -2.02 2.78 10.48
C LEU A 135 -1.05 3.85 9.99
N LEU A 136 -0.51 3.71 8.79
CA LEU A 136 0.32 4.72 8.13
C LEU A 136 -0.49 5.99 7.82
N ALA A 137 -1.77 5.88 7.46
CA ALA A 137 -2.66 7.03 7.26
C ALA A 137 -2.84 7.85 8.55
N ILE A 138 -3.01 7.17 9.70
CA ILE A 138 -3.07 7.83 11.02
C ILE A 138 -1.72 8.42 11.39
N ALA A 139 -0.64 7.70 11.06
CA ALA A 139 0.72 8.00 11.46
C ALA A 139 1.52 8.77 10.39
N GLY A 140 0.88 9.45 9.44
CA GLY A 140 1.53 9.99 8.23
C GLY A 140 2.83 10.76 8.50
N GLY A 141 2.88 11.54 9.59
CA GLY A 141 4.11 12.24 10.01
C GLY A 141 5.21 11.32 10.57
N ILE A 142 4.85 10.20 11.21
CA ILE A 142 5.79 9.21 11.77
C ILE A 142 6.51 8.47 10.64
N VAL A 143 5.83 8.18 9.52
CA VAL A 143 6.44 7.54 8.34
C VAL A 143 7.50 8.44 7.74
N THR A 144 7.22 9.74 7.62
CA THR A 144 8.19 10.75 7.17
C THR A 144 9.42 10.83 8.09
N ILE A 145 9.23 10.63 9.41
CA ILE A 145 10.32 10.58 10.38
C ILE A 145 11.14 9.29 10.20
N CYS A 146 10.48 8.15 10.05
CA CYS A 146 11.14 6.85 9.85
C CYS A 146 11.90 6.76 8.51
N SER A 147 11.38 7.42 7.47
CA SER A 147 11.99 7.49 6.14
C SER A 147 12.99 8.64 5.97
N ALA A 148 13.27 9.38 7.05
CA ALA A 148 14.12 10.56 7.00
C ALA A 148 15.47 10.27 6.34
N ARG A 149 15.96 11.26 5.58
CA ARG A 149 17.19 11.17 4.75
C ARG A 149 17.06 10.21 3.55
N GLY A 150 15.85 9.98 3.06
CA GLY A 150 15.61 9.19 1.85
C GLY A 150 15.86 7.69 2.04
N LYS A 151 15.63 7.19 3.27
CA LYS A 151 15.78 5.77 3.61
C LYS A 151 14.45 5.03 3.38
N GLY A 152 14.56 3.71 3.14
CA GLY A 152 13.40 2.83 3.25
C GLY A 152 12.91 2.74 4.69
N VAL A 153 11.69 2.21 4.90
CA VAL A 153 11.12 2.00 6.23
C VAL A 153 10.89 0.53 6.51
N VAL A 154 11.11 0.13 7.76
CA VAL A 154 10.54 -1.10 8.32
C VAL A 154 9.39 -0.70 9.20
N ILE A 155 8.22 -1.28 8.95
CA ILE A 155 7.03 -1.08 9.77
C ILE A 155 6.78 -2.37 10.53
N HIS A 156 6.65 -2.26 11.84
CA HIS A 156 6.50 -3.37 12.75
C HIS A 156 5.09 -3.37 13.30
N ASN A 157 4.45 -4.53 13.36
CA ASN A 157 3.17 -4.73 14.03
C ASN A 157 3.21 -6.02 14.86
N ILE A 158 2.47 -6.08 15.96
CA ILE A 158 2.19 -7.33 16.67
C ILE A 158 0.70 -7.67 16.48
N PRO A 159 0.33 -8.44 15.44
CA PRO A 159 -1.06 -8.87 15.24
C PRO A 159 -1.56 -9.75 16.39
N PRO A 160 -2.87 -9.70 16.73
CA PRO A 160 -3.91 -8.83 16.18
C PRO A 160 -3.98 -7.44 16.87
N GLY A 161 -2.92 -7.05 17.60
CA GLY A 161 -2.89 -5.81 18.37
C GLY A 161 -2.63 -4.55 17.53
N PRO A 162 -2.95 -3.37 18.07
CA PRO A 162 -2.75 -2.08 17.40
C PRO A 162 -1.31 -1.55 17.53
N ALA A 163 -0.42 -2.26 18.25
CA ALA A 163 0.94 -1.81 18.47
C ALA A 163 1.70 -1.76 17.14
N VAL A 164 2.05 -0.55 16.70
CA VAL A 164 2.83 -0.30 15.49
C VAL A 164 3.90 0.74 15.76
N TRP A 165 5.07 0.50 15.20
CA TRP A 165 6.17 1.44 15.16
C TRP A 165 6.94 1.24 13.85
N CYS A 166 7.79 2.20 13.50
CA CYS A 166 8.66 2.07 12.34
C CYS A 166 10.08 2.52 12.66
N ASN A 167 11.01 2.07 11.84
CA ASN A 167 12.41 2.49 11.84
C ASN A 167 12.91 2.64 10.40
N GLY A 168 13.96 3.43 10.21
CA GLY A 168 14.65 3.52 8.92
C GLY A 168 15.47 2.27 8.62
N GLN A 169 15.51 1.88 7.34
CA GLN A 169 16.41 0.84 6.82
C GLN A 169 17.84 1.35 6.61
#